data_AF-A0A1N7G1N4-F1
#
_entry.id   AF-A0A1N7G1N4-F1
#
_cell.length_a   1.000
_cell.length_b   1.000
_cell.length_c   1.000
_cell.angle_alpha   90.00
_cell.angle_beta   90.00
_cell.angle_gamma   90.00
#
_symmetry.space_group_name_H-M   'P 1'
#
loop_
_entity.id
_entity.type
_entity.pdbx_description
1 polymer ?
#
loop_
_entity_poly.entity_id
_entity_poly.type
_entity_poly.pdbx_seq_one_letter_code
_entity_poly.pdbx_strand_id
1 'polypeptide(L)'
;MQMPIRQDWSQGCADAHLRAMRRAPRSDLARLACSYDWSAHPEPVLGWVMAQRRIELAVALTVFLRGAPERFNYMPKRDVPPQHEAEARLLDNICLRINSGYYLPATPMAAPDLPRLENWLAAQKADRAEGSGGRWILDEAIVERVLIQAAAPAEAMDTRLDTAALRRGRLFALLAPLLRRRA
;
A
#
# COMPACT_ATOMS: atom_id res chain seq x y z
N MET A 1 -14.44 23.57 -6.39
CA MET A 1 -15.10 22.26 -6.61
C MET A 1 -14.62 21.68 -7.94
N GLN A 2 -13.71 20.70 -7.93
CA GLN A 2 -13.37 19.94 -9.14
C GLN A 2 -14.21 18.67 -9.16
N MET A 3 -14.95 18.47 -10.25
CA MET A 3 -15.79 17.31 -10.48
C MET A 3 -14.97 16.01 -10.35
N PRO A 4 -15.55 14.92 -9.82
CA PRO A 4 -14.87 13.63 -9.79
C PRO A 4 -14.64 13.17 -11.24
N ILE A 5 -13.38 13.01 -11.63
CA ILE A 5 -13.05 12.21 -12.82
C ILE A 5 -13.41 10.77 -12.44
N ARG A 6 -14.64 10.38 -12.76
CA ARG A 6 -15.12 9.00 -12.62
C ARG A 6 -14.90 8.34 -13.97
N GLN A 7 -13.75 7.72 -14.12
CA GLN A 7 -13.48 6.89 -15.28
C GLN A 7 -14.19 5.55 -15.07
N ASP A 8 -14.96 5.13 -16.07
CA ASP A 8 -15.51 3.78 -16.11
C ASP A 8 -14.41 2.82 -16.56
N TRP A 9 -14.06 1.88 -15.67
CA TRP A 9 -13.04 0.86 -15.90
C TRP A 9 -13.63 -0.50 -16.29
N SER A 10 -14.97 -0.60 -16.38
CA SER A 10 -15.66 -1.85 -16.71
C SER A 10 -15.52 -2.24 -18.19
N GLN A 11 -15.05 -1.32 -19.04
CA GLN A 11 -14.92 -1.49 -20.47
C GLN A 11 -13.52 -1.16 -20.96
N GLY A 12 -13.08 -1.88 -21.99
CA GLY A 12 -11.78 -1.66 -22.64
C GLY A 12 -10.77 -2.75 -22.31
N CYS A 13 -9.56 -2.58 -22.82
CA CYS A 13 -8.44 -3.50 -22.58
C CYS A 13 -7.39 -2.88 -21.67
N ALA A 14 -6.52 -3.73 -21.11
CA ALA A 14 -5.43 -3.32 -20.23
C ALA A 14 -4.59 -2.16 -20.79
N ASP A 15 -4.27 -2.21 -22.09
CA ASP A 15 -3.50 -1.15 -22.76
C ASP A 15 -4.23 0.19 -22.80
N ALA A 16 -5.55 0.17 -23.00
CA ALA A 16 -6.36 1.39 -22.99
C ALA A 16 -6.38 2.02 -21.59
N HIS A 17 -6.57 1.20 -20.55
CA HIS A 17 -6.55 1.66 -19.16
C HIS A 17 -5.17 2.20 -18.78
N LEU A 18 -4.10 1.49 -19.14
CA LEU A 18 -2.73 1.93 -18.87
C LEU A 18 -2.40 3.23 -19.61
N ARG A 19 -2.85 3.38 -20.87
CA ARG A 19 -2.70 4.65 -21.61
C ARG A 19 -3.45 5.80 -20.92
N ALA A 20 -4.65 5.55 -20.40
CA ALA A 20 -5.39 6.56 -19.64
C ALA A 20 -4.62 6.99 -18.39
N MET A 21 -4.15 6.04 -17.58
CA MET A 21 -3.32 6.32 -16.39
C MET A 21 -2.05 7.09 -16.74
N ARG A 22 -1.36 6.75 -17.85
CA ARG A 22 -0.14 7.43 -18.29
C ARG A 22 -0.37 8.87 -18.77
N ARG A 23 -1.56 9.16 -19.31
CA ARG A 23 -1.94 10.49 -19.79
C ARG A 23 -2.54 11.37 -18.70
N ALA A 24 -3.00 10.78 -17.60
CA ALA A 24 -3.60 11.50 -16.50
C ALA A 24 -2.60 12.52 -15.91
N PRO A 25 -3.06 13.75 -15.58
CA PRO A 25 -2.30 14.66 -14.76
C PRO A 25 -1.89 14.01 -13.44
N ARG A 26 -0.76 14.46 -12.86
CA ARG A 26 -0.24 13.89 -11.61
C ARG A 26 -1.24 13.97 -10.46
N SER A 27 -1.99 15.07 -10.39
CA SER A 27 -3.06 15.28 -9.40
C SER A 27 -4.19 14.27 -9.52
N ASP A 28 -4.44 13.75 -10.74
CA ASP A 28 -5.54 12.83 -11.01
C ASP A 28 -5.12 11.37 -10.87
N LEU A 29 -3.83 11.06 -11.07
CA LEU A 29 -3.32 9.69 -11.01
C LEU A 29 -3.61 9.01 -9.66
N ALA A 30 -3.45 9.72 -8.54
CA ALA A 30 -3.78 9.22 -7.21
C ALA A 30 -5.27 8.84 -7.09
N ARG A 31 -6.15 9.74 -7.53
CA ARG A 31 -7.60 9.54 -7.51
C ARG A 31 -8.03 8.38 -8.41
N LEU A 32 -7.46 8.29 -9.61
CA LEU A 32 -7.72 7.20 -10.56
C LEU A 32 -7.24 5.85 -10.02
N ALA A 33 -6.08 5.82 -9.36
CA ALA A 33 -5.57 4.61 -8.72
C ALA A 33 -6.53 4.11 -7.62
N CYS A 34 -7.00 5.01 -6.76
CA CYS A 34 -7.93 4.67 -5.68
C CYS A 34 -9.32 4.27 -6.20
N SER A 35 -9.75 4.74 -7.37
CA SER A 35 -11.04 4.37 -7.97
C SER A 35 -10.96 3.22 -8.97
N TYR A 36 -9.77 2.69 -9.22
CA TYR A 36 -9.58 1.60 -10.19
C TYR A 36 -10.36 0.35 -9.78
N ASP A 37 -10.91 -0.31 -10.80
CA ASP A 37 -11.63 -1.57 -10.64
C ASP A 37 -10.65 -2.76 -10.63
N TRP A 38 -10.56 -3.42 -9.48
CA TRP A 38 -9.71 -4.59 -9.31
C TRP A 38 -10.19 -5.81 -10.10
N SER A 39 -11.44 -5.85 -10.56
CA SER A 39 -11.96 -6.93 -11.39
C SER A 39 -11.61 -6.81 -12.89
N ALA A 40 -11.04 -5.67 -13.30
CA ALA A 40 -10.67 -5.42 -14.70
C ALA A 40 -9.27 -5.99 -15.02
N HIS A 41 -8.25 -5.13 -15.02
CA HIS A 41 -6.87 -5.51 -15.34
C HIS A 41 -5.90 -4.92 -14.30
N PRO A 42 -5.95 -5.35 -13.04
CA PRO A 42 -5.20 -4.72 -11.95
C PRO A 42 -3.68 -4.86 -12.15
N GLU A 43 -3.17 -6.01 -12.58
CA GLU A 43 -1.73 -6.24 -12.62
C GLU A 43 -0.97 -5.34 -13.61
N PRO A 44 -1.37 -5.25 -14.90
CA PRO A 44 -0.65 -4.38 -15.83
C PRO A 44 -0.84 -2.89 -15.49
N VAL A 45 -2.01 -2.50 -14.96
CA VAL A 45 -2.34 -1.10 -14.73
C VAL A 45 -1.83 -0.63 -13.37
N LEU A 46 -2.34 -1.20 -12.27
CA LEU A 46 -1.91 -0.83 -10.92
C LEU A 46 -0.47 -1.23 -10.65
N GLY A 47 0.04 -2.30 -11.27
CA GLY A 47 1.46 -2.64 -11.20
C GLY A 47 2.36 -1.51 -11.70
N TRP A 48 1.98 -0.84 -12.80
CA TRP A 48 2.69 0.33 -13.30
C TRP A 48 2.49 1.55 -12.39
N VAL A 49 1.26 1.83 -11.95
CA VAL A 49 0.97 2.99 -11.08
C VAL A 49 1.74 2.89 -9.76
N MET A 50 1.66 1.73 -9.08
CA MET A 50 2.32 1.49 -7.80
C MET A 50 3.86 1.37 -7.91
N ALA A 51 4.39 1.29 -9.13
CA ALA A 51 5.82 1.40 -9.37
C ALA A 51 6.30 2.87 -9.50
N GLN A 52 5.41 3.87 -9.51
CA GLN A 52 5.82 5.28 -9.64
C GLN A 52 6.28 5.88 -8.30
N ARG A 53 7.45 6.53 -8.27
CA ARG A 53 8.02 7.18 -7.06
C ARG A 53 7.19 8.34 -6.49
N ARG A 54 6.20 8.81 -7.23
CA ARG A 54 5.38 9.99 -6.88
C ARG A 54 4.04 9.62 -6.23
N ILE A 55 3.79 8.33 -6.03
CA ILE A 55 2.59 7.88 -5.33
C ILE A 55 2.78 8.10 -3.83
N GLU A 56 1.75 8.65 -3.19
CA GLU A 56 1.68 8.85 -1.75
C GLU A 56 1.35 7.55 -1.02
N LEU A 57 1.84 7.42 0.20
CA LEU A 57 1.66 6.20 0.99
C LEU A 57 0.18 5.92 1.27
N ALA A 58 -0.64 6.94 1.50
CA ALA A 58 -2.08 6.78 1.69
C ALA A 58 -2.77 6.19 0.44
N VAL A 59 -2.35 6.58 -0.77
CA VAL A 59 -2.85 6.01 -2.01
C VAL A 59 -2.46 4.54 -2.12
N ALA A 60 -1.20 4.21 -1.82
CA ALA A 60 -0.73 2.83 -1.85
C ALA A 60 -1.48 1.93 -0.84
N LEU A 61 -1.73 2.42 0.39
CA LEU A 61 -2.53 1.73 1.40
C LEU A 61 -3.98 1.53 0.95
N THR A 62 -4.59 2.55 0.35
CA THR A 62 -5.95 2.46 -0.21
C THR A 62 -6.03 1.42 -1.30
N VAL A 63 -5.10 1.46 -2.27
CA VAL A 63 -5.04 0.51 -3.38
C VAL A 63 -4.81 -0.91 -2.85
N PHE A 64 -3.89 -1.09 -1.90
CA PHE A 64 -3.63 -2.37 -1.26
C PHE A 64 -4.89 -2.97 -0.62
N LEU A 65 -5.58 -2.20 0.24
CA LEU A 65 -6.79 -2.66 0.91
C LEU A 65 -7.93 -2.95 -0.08
N ARG A 66 -8.08 -2.13 -1.13
CA ARG A 66 -9.08 -2.38 -2.19
C ARG A 66 -8.85 -3.68 -2.96
N GLY A 67 -7.60 -4.18 -3.00
CA GLY A 67 -7.29 -5.50 -3.55
C GLY A 67 -7.77 -6.68 -2.71
N ALA A 68 -8.43 -6.42 -1.58
CA ALA A 68 -8.98 -7.42 -0.66
C ALA A 68 -7.91 -8.46 -0.23
N PRO A 69 -6.80 -8.01 0.39
CA PRO A 69 -5.72 -8.89 0.82
C PRO A 69 -6.19 -9.99 1.80
N GLU A 70 -7.29 -9.78 2.51
CA GLU A 70 -7.92 -10.76 3.40
C GLU A 70 -8.20 -12.10 2.69
N ARG A 71 -8.50 -12.08 1.37
CA ARG A 71 -8.82 -13.27 0.55
C ARG A 71 -7.70 -14.32 0.56
N PHE A 72 -6.44 -13.87 0.63
CA PHE A 72 -5.28 -14.74 0.46
C PHE A 72 -4.26 -14.61 1.60
N ASN A 73 -4.54 -13.78 2.62
CA ASN A 73 -3.56 -13.44 3.65
C ASN A 73 -3.02 -14.68 4.40
N TYR A 74 -3.87 -15.68 4.63
CA TYR A 74 -3.48 -16.91 5.34
C TYR A 74 -3.28 -18.11 4.39
N MET A 75 -3.32 -17.87 3.09
CA MET A 75 -3.19 -18.91 2.07
C MET A 75 -1.71 -19.06 1.65
N PRO A 76 -1.13 -20.27 1.71
CA PRO A 76 0.20 -20.51 1.16
C PRO A 76 0.25 -20.14 -0.32
N LYS A 77 1.39 -19.63 -0.79
CA LYS A 77 1.53 -19.13 -2.17
C LYS A 77 1.15 -20.15 -3.25
N ARG A 78 1.44 -21.43 -3.01
CA ARG A 78 1.13 -22.55 -3.92
C ARG A 78 -0.36 -22.91 -3.99
N ASP A 79 -1.14 -22.44 -3.00
CA ASP A 79 -2.57 -22.74 -2.89
C ASP A 79 -3.43 -21.59 -3.46
N VAL A 80 -2.80 -20.46 -3.86
CA VAL A 80 -3.49 -19.37 -4.55
C VAL A 80 -3.96 -19.87 -5.92
N PRO A 81 -5.26 -19.74 -6.26
CA PRO A 81 -5.76 -20.15 -7.56
C PRO A 81 -4.98 -19.49 -8.70
N PRO A 82 -4.66 -20.20 -9.81
CA PRO A 82 -3.86 -19.65 -10.92
C PRO A 82 -4.36 -18.31 -11.45
N GLN A 83 -5.69 -18.14 -11.50
CA GLN A 83 -6.35 -16.90 -11.95
C GLN A 83 -6.12 -15.68 -11.02
N HIS A 84 -5.69 -15.88 -9.77
CA HIS A 84 -5.41 -14.82 -8.80
C HIS A 84 -3.92 -14.72 -8.43
N GLU A 85 -3.05 -15.53 -9.02
CA GLU A 85 -1.61 -15.48 -8.72
C GLU A 85 -1.00 -14.11 -9.03
N ALA A 86 -1.45 -13.50 -10.12
CA ALA A 86 -0.95 -12.21 -10.57
C ALA A 86 -1.46 -11.07 -9.66
N GLU A 87 -2.73 -11.08 -9.24
CA GLU A 87 -3.29 -10.20 -8.19
C GLU A 87 -2.49 -10.33 -6.87
N ALA A 88 -2.25 -11.56 -6.39
CA ALA A 88 -1.50 -11.79 -5.16
C ALA A 88 -0.06 -11.29 -5.28
N ARG A 89 0.58 -11.45 -6.45
CA ARG A 89 1.92 -10.91 -6.71
C ARG A 89 1.93 -9.39 -6.75
N LEU A 90 0.86 -8.75 -7.26
CA LEU A 90 0.71 -7.30 -7.19
C LEU A 90 0.65 -6.83 -5.73
N LEU A 91 -0.15 -7.49 -4.89
CA LEU A 91 -0.24 -7.21 -3.45
C LEU A 91 1.10 -7.40 -2.73
N ASP A 92 1.86 -8.45 -3.04
CA ASP A 92 3.22 -8.66 -2.52
C ASP A 92 4.11 -7.44 -2.81
N ASN A 93 4.10 -6.97 -4.06
CA ASN A 93 4.91 -5.83 -4.49
C ASN A 93 4.48 -4.53 -3.82
N ILE A 94 3.17 -4.31 -3.65
CA ILE A 94 2.67 -3.11 -2.97
C ILE A 94 3.09 -3.14 -1.50
N CYS A 95 2.86 -4.25 -0.79
CA CYS A 95 3.24 -4.42 0.61
C CYS A 95 4.75 -4.23 0.81
N LEU A 96 5.58 -4.82 -0.07
CA LEU A 96 7.03 -4.65 -0.02
C LEU A 96 7.45 -3.18 -0.15
N ARG A 97 6.84 -2.44 -1.09
CA ARG A 97 7.13 -1.01 -1.31
C ARG A 97 6.65 -0.13 -0.16
N ILE A 98 5.48 -0.44 0.41
CA ILE A 98 4.99 0.21 1.64
C ILE A 98 6.04 0.03 2.72
N ASN A 99 6.40 -1.22 3.01
CA ASN A 99 7.34 -1.54 4.07
C ASN A 99 8.76 -1.04 3.78
N SER A 100 9.15 -0.80 2.53
CA SER A 100 10.47 -0.21 2.22
C SER A 100 10.50 1.32 2.35
N GLY A 101 9.35 1.97 2.64
CA GLY A 101 9.24 3.43 2.62
C GLY A 101 9.39 4.03 1.23
N TYR A 102 8.93 3.32 0.18
CA TYR A 102 9.08 3.74 -1.22
C TYR A 102 8.23 4.96 -1.58
N TYR A 103 7.04 5.06 -0.97
CA TYR A 103 6.03 6.06 -1.29
C TYR A 103 6.28 7.39 -0.58
N LEU A 104 5.76 8.47 -1.16
CA LEU A 104 5.82 9.79 -0.56
C LEU A 104 4.99 9.84 0.74
N PRO A 105 5.35 10.71 1.70
CA PRO A 105 4.49 10.96 2.87
C PRO A 105 3.08 11.36 2.45
N ALA A 106 2.08 11.05 3.28
CA ALA A 106 0.70 11.34 2.95
C ALA A 106 0.45 12.85 2.96
N THR A 107 -0.27 13.36 1.96
CA THR A 107 -0.82 14.71 1.99
C THR A 107 -2.24 14.68 2.56
N PRO A 108 -2.74 15.79 3.14
CA PRO A 108 -4.10 15.86 3.68
C PRO A 108 -5.22 15.53 2.67
N MET A 109 -4.91 15.59 1.37
CA MET A 109 -5.87 15.31 0.30
C MET A 109 -6.08 13.82 0.03
N ALA A 110 -5.16 12.96 0.49
CA ALA A 110 -5.26 11.51 0.33
C ALA A 110 -5.29 10.86 1.71
N ALA A 111 -6.49 10.66 2.26
CA ALA A 111 -6.68 9.83 3.44
C ALA A 111 -7.04 8.40 3.01
N PRO A 112 -6.39 7.36 3.54
CA PRO A 112 -6.84 5.99 3.32
C PRO A 112 -8.17 5.73 4.02
N ASP A 113 -8.80 4.59 3.73
CA ASP A 113 -9.90 4.06 4.53
C ASP A 113 -9.38 3.71 5.93
N LEU A 114 -9.42 4.69 6.85
CA LEU A 114 -8.84 4.58 8.19
C LEU A 114 -9.46 3.44 9.00
N PRO A 115 -10.80 3.28 9.07
CA PRO A 115 -11.40 2.15 9.78
C PRO A 115 -10.90 0.81 9.27
N ARG A 116 -10.80 0.64 7.94
CA ARG A 116 -10.31 -0.61 7.38
C ARG A 116 -8.84 -0.84 7.66
N LEU A 117 -8.02 0.20 7.60
CA LEU A 117 -6.60 0.13 7.93
C LEU A 117 -6.37 -0.21 9.40
N GLU A 118 -7.11 0.41 10.32
CA GLU A 118 -7.08 0.12 11.75
C GLU A 118 -7.47 -1.33 12.04
N ASN A 119 -8.56 -1.82 11.43
CA ASN A 119 -8.98 -3.21 11.54
C ASN A 119 -7.90 -4.19 11.04
N TRP A 120 -7.25 -3.85 9.92
CA TRP A 120 -6.16 -4.65 9.37
C TRP A 120 -4.96 -4.71 10.33
N LEU A 121 -4.56 -3.57 10.92
CA LEU A 121 -3.48 -3.53 11.92
C LEU A 121 -3.86 -4.27 13.21
N ALA A 122 -5.12 -4.18 13.64
CA ALA A 122 -5.62 -4.89 14.81
C ALA A 122 -5.57 -6.41 14.60
N ALA A 123 -5.97 -6.90 13.43
CA ALA A 123 -5.85 -8.31 13.06
C ALA A 123 -4.39 -8.78 13.09
N GLN A 124 -3.45 -8.00 12.54
CA GLN A 124 -2.03 -8.34 12.58
C GLN A 124 -1.45 -8.40 14.00
N LYS A 125 -1.95 -7.54 14.91
CA LYS A 125 -1.58 -7.57 16.34
C LYS A 125 -2.12 -8.83 17.03
N ALA A 126 -3.37 -9.22 16.72
CA ALA A 126 -3.96 -10.45 17.23
C ALA A 126 -3.19 -11.69 16.76
N ASP A 127 -2.91 -11.79 15.45
CA ASP A 127 -2.11 -12.89 14.87
C ASP A 127 -0.77 -13.03 15.61
N ARG A 128 -0.08 -11.90 15.83
CA ARG A 128 1.21 -11.87 16.54
C ARG A 128 1.09 -12.35 18.00
N ALA A 129 0.01 -11.97 18.69
CA ALA A 129 -0.25 -12.42 20.06
C ALA A 129 -0.49 -13.94 20.12
N GLU A 130 -1.05 -14.51 19.07
CA GLU A 130 -1.27 -15.96 18.92
C GLU A 130 -0.05 -16.71 18.35
N GLY A 131 1.05 -16.01 18.06
CA GLY A 131 2.26 -16.62 17.47
C GLY A 131 2.10 -16.98 15.99
N SER A 132 1.08 -16.44 15.32
CA SER A 132 0.83 -16.60 13.90
C SER A 132 1.13 -15.31 13.12
N GLY A 133 0.95 -15.34 11.80
CA GLY A 133 1.12 -14.16 10.97
C GLY A 133 0.63 -14.40 9.55
N GLY A 134 -0.09 -13.42 9.00
CA GLY A 134 -0.46 -13.40 7.60
C GLY A 134 0.71 -13.16 6.65
N ARG A 135 0.45 -13.34 5.36
CA ARG A 135 1.38 -13.12 4.24
C ARG A 135 1.80 -11.66 4.13
N TRP A 136 0.87 -10.73 4.32
CA TRP A 136 1.12 -9.30 4.18
C TRP A 136 1.07 -8.61 5.54
N ILE A 137 2.24 -8.41 6.14
CA ILE A 137 2.39 -7.69 7.40
C ILE A 137 2.82 -6.25 7.08
N LEU A 138 2.10 -5.25 7.60
CA LEU A 138 2.48 -3.85 7.41
C LEU A 138 3.40 -3.43 8.56
N ASP A 139 4.44 -2.67 8.24
CA ASP A 139 5.30 -2.05 9.26
C ASP A 139 4.52 -0.93 9.95
N GLU A 140 4.11 -1.19 11.20
CA GLU A 140 3.32 -0.26 12.03
C GLU A 140 3.98 1.12 12.12
N ALA A 141 5.31 1.21 12.21
CA ALA A 141 6.02 2.49 12.30
C ALA A 141 6.05 3.28 10.99
N ILE A 142 5.79 2.63 9.86
CA ILE A 142 5.59 3.30 8.57
C ILE A 142 4.15 3.77 8.46
N VAL A 143 3.19 2.92 8.82
CA VAL A 143 1.76 3.24 8.72
C VAL A 143 1.35 4.33 9.71
N GLU A 144 1.88 4.30 10.93
CA GLU A 144 1.61 5.30 11.97
C GLU A 144 1.95 6.72 11.52
N ARG A 145 2.96 6.91 10.66
CA ARG A 145 3.28 8.22 10.08
C ARG A 145 2.13 8.77 9.25
N VAL A 146 1.44 7.90 8.51
CA VAL A 146 0.26 8.29 7.73
C VAL A 146 -0.90 8.62 8.65
N LEU A 147 -1.10 7.82 9.70
CA LEU A 147 -2.18 8.07 10.68
C LEU A 147 -2.00 9.42 11.36
N ILE A 148 -0.77 9.74 11.80
CA ILE A 148 -0.43 11.03 12.40
C ILE A 148 -0.61 12.17 11.39
N GLN A 149 -0.14 12.01 10.15
CA GLN A 149 -0.28 13.02 9.10
C GLN A 149 -1.74 13.26 8.69
N ALA A 150 -2.58 12.22 8.66
CA ALA A 150 -3.99 12.32 8.36
C ALA A 150 -4.79 12.99 9.49
N ALA A 151 -4.32 12.85 10.74
CA ALA A 151 -4.92 13.49 11.91
C ALA A 151 -4.45 14.93 12.14
N ALA A 152 -3.37 15.38 11.49
CA ALA A 152 -2.83 16.72 11.67
C ALA A 152 -3.70 17.79 10.97
N PRO A 153 -3.98 18.93 11.62
CA PRO A 153 -4.69 20.04 10.98
C PRO A 153 -3.86 20.61 9.82
N ALA A 154 -4.54 20.97 8.72
CA ALA A 154 -3.94 21.35 7.43
C ALA A 154 -2.93 22.52 7.47
N GLU A 155 -2.84 23.25 8.58
CA GLU A 155 -2.00 24.46 8.72
C GLU A 155 -0.59 24.19 9.30
N ALA A 156 -0.30 22.98 9.77
CA ALA A 156 0.94 22.67 10.49
C ALA A 156 1.83 21.66 9.75
N MET A 157 2.41 22.01 8.60
CA MET A 157 3.46 21.14 8.02
C MET A 157 4.51 21.91 7.21
N ASP A 158 5.48 22.50 7.92
CA ASP A 158 6.78 22.88 7.34
C ASP A 158 7.62 21.61 7.08
N THR A 159 8.19 21.56 5.88
CA THR A 159 8.62 20.34 5.20
C THR A 159 10.12 20.13 5.35
N ARG A 160 10.58 19.34 6.32
CA ARG A 160 11.92 18.72 6.29
C ARG A 160 11.95 17.38 7.02
N LEU A 161 11.65 16.29 6.33
CA LEU A 161 11.86 14.93 6.86
C LEU A 161 13.10 14.29 6.24
N ASP A 162 14.14 14.22 7.06
CA ASP A 162 15.45 13.64 6.75
C ASP A 162 15.37 12.10 6.68
N THR A 163 15.24 11.61 5.45
CA THR A 163 15.23 10.18 5.11
C THR A 163 16.50 9.41 5.53
N ALA A 164 17.60 10.09 5.91
CA ALA A 164 18.87 9.45 6.28
C ALA A 164 18.86 8.79 7.68
N ALA A 165 18.02 9.24 8.60
CA ALA A 165 17.95 8.67 9.95
C ALA A 165 17.36 7.24 9.96
N LEU A 166 16.53 6.88 8.96
CA LEU A 166 15.79 5.61 8.95
C LEU A 166 16.61 4.38 8.53
N ARG A 167 17.72 4.56 7.82
CA ARG A 167 18.57 3.44 7.40
C ARG A 167 19.33 2.80 8.57
N ARG A 168 19.49 3.50 9.70
CA ARG A 168 20.25 3.01 10.86
C ARG A 168 19.45 2.13 11.81
N GLY A 169 18.11 2.24 11.86
CA GLY A 169 17.28 1.43 12.77
C GLY A 169 16.98 0.01 12.29
N ARG A 170 17.11 -0.27 10.99
CA ARG A 170 16.72 -1.55 10.37
C ARG A 170 17.80 -2.63 10.35
N LEU A 171 19.07 -2.28 10.58
CA LEU A 171 20.12 -3.29 10.69
C LEU A 171 20.08 -4.07 12.02
N PHE A 172 19.48 -3.52 13.08
CA PHE A 172 19.44 -4.18 14.40
C PHE A 172 18.24 -5.15 14.56
N ALA A 173 17.09 -4.88 13.93
CA ALA A 173 15.90 -5.72 14.08
C ALA A 173 15.95 -7.02 13.23
N LEU A 174 16.71 -7.02 12.14
CA LEU A 174 16.87 -8.20 11.25
C LEU A 174 17.94 -9.21 11.73
N LEU A 175 18.73 -8.88 12.77
CA LEU A 175 19.75 -9.77 13.35
C LEU A 175 19.41 -10.26 14.77
N ALA A 176 18.38 -9.71 15.41
CA ALA A 176 17.97 -10.11 16.75
C ALA A 176 17.63 -11.61 16.92
N PRO A 177 17.09 -12.34 15.92
CA PRO A 177 16.84 -13.78 16.07
C PRO A 177 18.10 -14.65 15.97
N LEU A 178 19.23 -14.12 15.48
CA LEU A 178 20.45 -14.90 15.23
C LEU A 178 21.51 -14.79 16.35
N LEU A 179 21.26 -13.96 17.38
CA LEU A 179 22.16 -13.79 18.53
C LEU A 179 21.64 -14.41 19.83
N ARG A 180 20.48 -15.10 19.82
CA ARG A 180 19.93 -15.81 21.00
C ARG A 180 20.13 -17.33 21.01
N ARG A 181 20.98 -17.87 20.13
CA ARG A 181 21.46 -19.26 20.21
C ARG A 181 22.99 -19.29 20.24
N ARG A 182 23.56 -18.81 21.35
CA ARG A 182 24.86 -19.23 21.92
C ARG A 182 25.15 -18.35 23.16
N ALA A 183 24.59 -18.78 24.28
CA ALA A 183 25.16 -18.63 25.62
C ALA A 183 24.51 -19.74 26.47
#